data_AF-A0A1W0WFJ3-F1
#
_entry.id   AF-A0A1W0WFJ3-F1
#
_cell.length_a   1.000
_cell.length_b   1.000
_cell.length_c   1.000
_cell.angle_alpha   90.00
_cell.angle_beta   90.00
_cell.angle_gamma   90.00
#
_symmetry.space_group_name_H-M   'P 1'
#
loop_
_entity.id
_entity.type
_entity.pdbx_description
1 polymer ?
#
loop_
_entity_poly.entity_id
_entity_poly.type
_entity_poly.pdbx_seq_one_letter_code
_entity_poly.pdbx_strand_id
1 'polypeptide(L)'
;MDYGLIRKKYFPCLCLSLWLSFIGATNRYYQTYLSYGSGDTMIQIIHTQGGSLLPHNKWNVECLDGEAMVGINDSFDDYIRLQSAWCKFMFPLKPPTNGLYPYYPRCHVRNATDQYHCYVPTQHNVTSDTFITAMHTHHPFSWIHRIPQDNLVPFKCCKTPLGYYIDYVSCYYQPTHDPNFEYYDSPFQFIVYCAQGHVMTGLSKKVNPYTAEHRYDWIQCCRVGVGLAPRRAAHPPPVTYMPSGVPTYRARGDLIGIPAEYSSQYRTFRDAQASDQDQADDQGRESGTQTDIHSHRWESTVERNYWKDEKLRRTNREKLLASRTLIKGRESSFWPTVQNQR
;
A
#
# COMPACT_ATOMS: atom_id res chain seq x y z
N MET A 1 28.76 -46.39 47.17
CA MET A 1 27.71 -46.07 46.18
C MET A 1 28.41 -45.58 44.93
N ASP A 2 28.44 -46.40 43.88
CA ASP A 2 29.21 -46.15 42.66
C ASP A 2 28.52 -45.13 41.74
N TYR A 3 28.85 -43.85 41.93
CA TYR A 3 28.45 -42.76 41.04
C TYR A 3 29.00 -42.90 39.61
N GLY A 4 29.97 -43.79 39.37
CA GLY A 4 30.59 -44.02 38.06
C GLY A 4 29.73 -44.81 37.07
N LEU A 5 28.88 -45.74 37.55
CA LEU A 5 28.08 -46.60 36.65
C LEU A 5 26.82 -45.89 36.13
N ILE A 6 26.25 -44.99 36.92
CA ILE A 6 25.06 -44.20 36.56
C ILE A 6 25.40 -43.24 35.40
N ARG A 7 26.60 -42.62 35.41
CA ARG A 7 27.00 -41.65 34.38
C ARG A 7 27.08 -42.23 32.96
N LYS A 8 27.50 -43.49 32.80
CA LYS A 8 27.66 -44.11 31.47
C LYS A 8 26.33 -44.52 30.81
N LYS A 9 25.30 -44.84 31.60
CA LYS A 9 24.00 -45.26 31.04
C LYS A 9 23.14 -44.11 30.54
N TYR A 10 23.17 -42.94 31.19
CA TYR A 10 22.28 -41.82 30.84
C TYR A 10 22.90 -40.82 29.84
N PHE A 11 24.22 -40.79 29.69
CA PHE A 11 24.91 -39.91 28.75
C PHE A 11 24.48 -40.05 27.28
N PRO A 12 24.37 -41.27 26.70
CA PRO A 12 23.93 -41.40 25.30
C PRO A 12 22.48 -40.94 25.08
N CYS A 13 21.61 -41.09 26.10
CA CYS A 13 20.22 -40.69 26.03
C CYS A 13 20.07 -39.15 26.02
N LEU A 14 20.90 -38.46 26.82
CA LEU A 14 20.92 -36.99 26.88
C LEU A 14 21.43 -36.38 25.57
N CYS A 15 22.49 -36.94 24.98
CA CYS A 15 22.98 -36.51 23.67
C CYS A 15 21.95 -36.70 22.56
N LEU A 16 21.20 -37.82 22.55
CA LEU A 16 20.14 -38.06 21.57
C LEU A 16 19.00 -37.05 21.71
N SER A 17 18.58 -36.72 22.94
CA SER A 17 17.52 -35.74 23.18
C SER A 17 17.90 -34.32 22.72
N LEU A 18 19.16 -33.92 22.91
CA LEU A 18 19.68 -32.64 22.42
C LEU A 18 19.74 -32.61 20.89
N TRP A 19 20.19 -33.69 20.26
CA TRP A 19 20.22 -33.80 18.79
C TRP A 19 18.82 -33.73 18.17
N LEU A 20 17.84 -34.46 18.73
CA LEU A 20 16.46 -34.42 18.25
C LEU A 20 15.84 -33.02 18.43
N SER A 21 16.15 -32.34 19.54
CA SER A 21 15.70 -30.97 19.78
C SER A 21 16.29 -29.99 18.77
N PHE A 22 17.59 -30.15 18.44
CA PHE A 22 18.26 -29.32 17.44
C PHE A 22 17.67 -29.52 16.02
N ILE A 23 17.44 -30.77 15.61
CA ILE A 23 16.80 -31.10 14.33
C ILE A 23 15.38 -30.52 14.28
N GLY A 24 14.59 -30.68 15.36
CA GLY A 24 13.23 -30.17 15.44
C GLY A 24 13.16 -28.65 15.36
N ALA A 25 14.03 -27.94 16.06
CA ALA A 25 14.12 -26.48 16.02
C ALA A 25 14.51 -25.98 14.62
N THR A 26 15.48 -26.63 13.99
CA THR A 26 15.95 -26.30 12.65
C THR A 26 14.84 -26.49 11.60
N ASN A 27 14.14 -27.62 11.66
CA ASN A 27 13.02 -27.90 10.76
C ASN A 27 11.89 -26.86 10.93
N ARG A 28 11.56 -26.50 12.17
CA ARG A 28 10.52 -25.48 12.46
C ARG A 28 10.91 -24.09 11.91
N TYR A 29 12.18 -23.70 12.02
CA TYR A 29 12.65 -22.45 11.45
C TYR A 29 12.52 -22.43 9.92
N TYR A 30 12.95 -23.50 9.25
CA TYR A 30 12.81 -23.61 7.79
C TYR A 30 11.36 -23.77 7.31
N GLN A 31 10.47 -24.31 8.14
CA GLN A 31 9.03 -24.35 7.84
C GLN A 31 8.36 -22.97 7.94
N THR A 32 8.99 -22.02 8.62
CA THR A 32 8.45 -20.66 8.76
C THR A 32 8.56 -19.89 7.44
N TYR A 33 9.64 -20.08 6.70
CA TYR A 33 9.92 -19.36 5.46
C TYR A 33 9.91 -20.35 4.29
N LEU A 34 8.90 -20.26 3.45
CA LEU A 34 8.83 -21.01 2.20
C LEU A 34 9.18 -20.08 1.03
N SER A 35 10.44 -20.14 0.59
CA SER A 35 10.91 -19.39 -0.57
C SER A 35 10.76 -20.19 -1.86
N TYR A 36 10.25 -19.55 -2.90
CA TYR A 36 10.07 -20.08 -4.24
C TYR A 36 11.17 -19.55 -5.17
N GLY A 37 11.54 -20.33 -6.18
CA GLY A 37 12.54 -19.93 -7.19
C GLY A 37 12.16 -18.69 -8.02
N SER A 38 10.90 -18.22 -7.94
CA SER A 38 10.43 -16.97 -8.54
C SER A 38 10.84 -15.70 -7.77
N GLY A 39 11.53 -15.84 -6.62
CA GLY A 39 11.84 -14.71 -5.72
C GLY A 39 10.66 -14.30 -4.83
N ASP A 40 9.70 -15.21 -4.67
CA ASP A 40 8.59 -15.08 -3.74
C ASP A 40 8.91 -15.83 -2.44
N THR A 41 8.58 -15.26 -1.29
CA THR A 41 8.75 -15.89 0.02
C THR A 41 7.44 -15.83 0.78
N MET A 42 6.89 -16.98 1.15
CA MET A 42 5.74 -17.06 2.04
C MET A 42 6.22 -17.27 3.47
N ILE A 43 5.80 -16.40 4.38
CA ILE A 43 6.14 -16.46 5.79
C ILE A 43 4.92 -16.94 6.57
N GLN A 44 5.04 -18.09 7.24
CA GLN A 44 4.02 -18.58 8.16
C GLN A 44 3.97 -17.69 9.40
N ILE A 45 2.80 -17.11 9.64
CA ILE A 45 2.49 -16.27 10.80
C ILE A 45 2.08 -17.17 11.99
N ILE A 46 1.54 -18.35 11.70
CA ILE A 46 1.23 -19.33 12.74
C ILE A 46 2.53 -19.73 13.44
N HIS A 47 2.54 -19.63 14.77
CA HIS A 47 3.68 -19.92 15.64
C HIS A 47 4.87 -18.95 15.59
N THR A 48 4.77 -17.83 14.87
CA THR A 48 5.82 -16.79 14.83
C THR A 48 5.45 -15.58 15.70
N GLN A 49 4.99 -15.85 16.93
CA GLN A 49 4.61 -14.81 17.87
C GLN A 49 5.80 -14.12 18.57
N GLY A 50 5.55 -12.89 19.01
CA GLY A 50 6.43 -12.13 19.89
C GLY A 50 7.53 -11.35 19.17
N GLY A 51 8.38 -10.71 19.98
CA GLY A 51 9.42 -9.80 19.53
C GLY A 51 9.24 -8.40 20.10
N SER A 52 10.14 -7.51 19.70
CA SER A 52 10.08 -6.10 20.06
C SER A 52 9.16 -5.35 19.11
N LEU A 53 8.25 -4.51 19.63
CA LEU A 53 7.44 -3.60 18.81
C LEU A 53 8.24 -2.40 18.29
N LEU A 54 9.54 -2.33 18.55
CA LEU A 54 10.38 -1.25 18.05
C LEU A 54 10.62 -1.41 16.53
N PRO A 55 10.47 -0.34 15.73
CA PRO A 55 10.60 -0.42 14.27
C PRO A 55 12.02 -0.80 13.81
N HIS A 56 13.03 -0.46 14.61
CA HIS A 56 14.44 -0.74 14.34
C HIS A 56 14.90 -2.12 14.82
N ASN A 57 13.98 -3.00 15.25
CA ASN A 57 14.28 -4.38 15.60
C ASN A 57 13.63 -5.34 14.59
N LYS A 58 14.31 -6.44 14.27
CA LYS A 58 13.79 -7.48 13.39
C LYS A 58 12.56 -8.14 14.01
N TRP A 59 11.52 -8.33 13.21
CA TRP A 59 10.32 -9.07 13.60
C TRP A 59 10.37 -10.49 13.06
N ASN A 60 9.64 -11.41 13.71
CA ASN A 60 9.60 -12.82 13.30
C ASN A 60 8.92 -12.99 11.94
N VAL A 61 7.91 -12.17 11.64
CA VAL A 61 7.24 -12.09 10.35
C VAL A 61 7.65 -10.80 9.67
N GLU A 62 8.79 -10.84 8.98
CA GLU A 62 9.33 -9.70 8.23
C GLU A 62 9.93 -10.19 6.92
N CYS A 63 9.55 -9.54 5.82
CA CYS A 63 10.11 -9.82 4.51
C CYS A 63 11.63 -9.61 4.50
N LEU A 64 12.33 -10.37 3.67
CA LEU A 64 13.78 -10.32 3.60
C LEU A 64 14.27 -9.07 2.88
N ASP A 65 15.59 -8.94 2.83
CA ASP A 65 16.24 -7.82 2.17
C ASP A 65 15.87 -7.73 0.67
N GLY A 66 15.38 -6.57 0.24
CA GLY A 66 14.89 -6.34 -1.13
C GLY A 66 13.49 -6.90 -1.40
N GLU A 67 12.89 -7.60 -0.43
CA GLU A 67 11.50 -8.07 -0.51
C GLU A 67 10.51 -7.08 0.14
N ALA A 68 9.30 -7.04 -0.40
CA ALA A 68 8.18 -6.31 0.17
C ALA A 68 6.99 -7.23 0.37
N MET A 69 6.14 -6.90 1.34
CA MET A 69 4.89 -7.63 1.51
C MET A 69 3.94 -7.26 0.38
N VAL A 70 3.34 -8.28 -0.22
CA VAL A 70 2.51 -8.18 -1.43
C VAL A 70 1.20 -8.93 -1.27
N GLY A 71 1.04 -9.76 -0.24
CA GLY A 71 -0.24 -10.37 0.05
C GLY A 71 -0.34 -10.96 1.44
N ILE A 72 -1.55 -11.38 1.77
CA ILE A 72 -1.91 -12.11 2.97
C ILE A 72 -2.74 -13.34 2.58
N ASN A 73 -2.71 -14.35 3.43
CA ASN A 73 -3.43 -15.58 3.20
C ASN A 73 -4.02 -16.12 4.51
N ASP A 74 -5.24 -16.63 4.40
CA ASP A 74 -5.92 -17.45 5.40
C ASP A 74 -6.54 -18.66 4.69
N SER A 75 -6.41 -19.84 5.28
CA SER A 75 -6.84 -21.09 4.64
C SER A 75 -8.20 -21.58 5.13
N PHE A 76 -8.69 -21.14 6.30
CA PHE A 76 -9.83 -21.80 6.93
C PHE A 76 -10.81 -20.90 7.69
N ASP A 77 -10.45 -19.68 8.07
CA ASP A 77 -11.21 -18.94 9.08
C ASP A 77 -11.62 -17.55 8.61
N ASP A 78 -11.94 -17.39 7.32
CA ASP A 78 -12.49 -16.16 6.76
C ASP A 78 -11.75 -14.87 7.16
N TYR A 79 -10.42 -14.93 7.24
CA TYR A 79 -9.58 -13.83 7.66
C TYR A 79 -9.87 -13.31 9.09
N ILE A 80 -10.40 -14.14 10.00
CA ILE A 80 -10.39 -13.85 11.45
C ILE A 80 -8.99 -14.07 12.06
N ARG A 81 -8.07 -14.68 11.30
CA ARG A 81 -6.63 -14.77 11.54
C ARG A 81 -5.84 -14.66 10.24
N LEU A 82 -4.56 -14.36 10.34
CA LEU A 82 -3.62 -14.51 9.21
C LEU A 82 -2.75 -15.73 9.44
N GLN A 83 -2.69 -16.59 8.43
CA GLN A 83 -1.87 -17.79 8.48
C GLN A 83 -0.50 -17.56 7.85
N SER A 84 -0.46 -16.84 6.73
CA SER A 84 0.78 -16.47 6.09
C SER A 84 0.76 -15.06 5.50
N ALA A 85 1.95 -14.45 5.46
CA ALA A 85 2.22 -13.25 4.68
C ALA A 85 3.02 -13.65 3.44
N TRP A 86 2.75 -12.98 2.33
CA TRP A 86 3.47 -13.19 1.09
C TRP A 86 4.40 -12.01 0.82
N CYS A 87 5.68 -12.32 0.63
CA CYS A 87 6.73 -11.38 0.29
C CYS A 87 7.20 -11.66 -1.15
N LYS A 88 7.56 -10.60 -1.88
CA LYS A 88 8.16 -10.69 -3.21
C LYS A 88 9.37 -9.81 -3.29
N PHE A 89 10.40 -10.23 -4.02
CA PHE A 89 11.54 -9.38 -4.34
C PHE A 89 11.13 -8.22 -5.26
N MET A 90 11.07 -7.00 -4.71
CA MET A 90 10.54 -5.80 -5.38
C MET A 90 11.58 -4.74 -5.68
N PHE A 91 12.77 -4.83 -5.07
CA PHE A 91 13.80 -3.80 -5.18
C PHE A 91 15.13 -4.37 -5.71
N PRO A 92 15.21 -4.76 -6.99
CA PRO A 92 16.40 -5.40 -7.56
C PRO A 92 17.67 -4.54 -7.57
N LEU A 93 17.51 -3.21 -7.58
CA LEU A 93 18.63 -2.26 -7.55
C LEU A 93 19.03 -1.84 -6.13
N LYS A 94 18.35 -2.35 -5.10
CA LYS A 94 18.74 -2.08 -3.72
C LYS A 94 20.09 -2.75 -3.44
N PRO A 95 21.07 -2.04 -2.84
CA PRO A 95 22.31 -2.68 -2.44
C PRO A 95 22.04 -3.74 -1.35
N PRO A 96 22.74 -4.89 -1.40
CA PRO A 96 22.57 -5.93 -0.41
C PRO A 96 23.06 -5.42 0.96
N THR A 97 22.31 -5.75 2.00
CA THR A 97 22.65 -5.41 3.39
C THR A 97 23.65 -6.36 4.00
N ASN A 98 24.00 -7.46 3.29
CA ASN A 98 24.89 -8.51 3.79
C ASN A 98 24.45 -9.09 5.14
N GLY A 99 23.13 -9.16 5.36
CA GLY A 99 22.54 -9.67 6.60
C GLY A 99 22.52 -8.66 7.75
N LEU A 100 22.95 -7.42 7.54
CA LEU A 100 22.86 -6.35 8.53
C LEU A 100 21.44 -5.79 8.61
N TYR A 101 20.87 -5.83 9.81
CA TYR A 101 19.56 -5.24 10.10
C TYR A 101 19.73 -3.80 10.60
N PRO A 102 18.83 -2.83 10.27
CA PRO A 102 17.59 -2.96 9.50
C PRO A 102 17.77 -3.11 7.99
N TYR A 103 16.90 -3.90 7.36
CA TYR A 103 16.94 -4.11 5.91
C TYR A 103 16.59 -2.85 5.10
N TYR A 104 15.70 -2.02 5.64
CA TYR A 104 15.22 -0.79 5.02
C TYR A 104 15.51 0.43 5.90
N PRO A 105 15.71 1.62 5.29
CA PRO A 105 15.87 2.85 6.04
C PRO A 105 14.53 3.27 6.65
N ARG A 106 14.60 3.88 7.84
CA ARG A 106 13.48 4.60 8.51
C ARG A 106 12.16 3.83 8.47
N CYS A 107 11.99 2.95 9.46
CA CYS A 107 10.73 2.25 9.67
C CYS A 107 9.91 2.90 10.80
N HIS A 108 8.60 2.75 10.72
CA HIS A 108 7.65 3.09 11.78
C HIS A 108 6.61 1.96 11.92
N VAL A 109 5.94 1.92 13.07
CA VAL A 109 4.92 0.91 13.36
C VAL A 109 3.55 1.57 13.38
N ARG A 110 2.57 0.86 12.82
CA ARG A 110 1.17 1.26 12.73
C ARG A 110 0.32 0.11 13.28
N ASN A 111 -0.92 0.41 13.65
CA ASN A 111 -1.86 -0.59 14.17
C ASN A 111 -3.04 -0.75 13.21
N ALA A 112 -3.29 -1.95 12.69
CA ALA A 112 -4.32 -2.17 11.67
C ALA A 112 -5.76 -1.95 12.19
N THR A 113 -5.95 -1.81 13.50
CA THR A 113 -7.26 -1.51 14.10
C THR A 113 -7.72 -0.07 13.84
N ASP A 114 -6.81 0.91 13.95
CA ASP A 114 -7.12 2.35 13.87
C ASP A 114 -6.28 3.11 12.83
N GLN A 115 -5.22 2.49 12.31
CA GLN A 115 -4.23 3.11 11.45
C GLN A 115 -3.97 2.26 10.20
N TYR A 116 -4.91 2.31 9.26
CA TYR A 116 -4.94 1.39 8.12
C TYR A 116 -3.85 1.57 7.07
N HIS A 117 -3.20 2.74 7.03
CA HIS A 117 -2.26 3.10 5.97
C HIS A 117 -0.86 3.36 6.54
N CYS A 118 0.18 2.97 5.79
CA CYS A 118 1.56 3.35 6.08
C CYS A 118 1.79 4.86 5.91
N TYR A 119 1.20 5.44 4.85
CA TYR A 119 1.28 6.87 4.58
C TYR A 119 0.34 7.68 5.48
N VAL A 120 0.86 8.76 6.04
CA VAL A 120 0.12 9.71 6.87
C VAL A 120 0.37 11.11 6.33
N PRO A 121 -0.66 11.80 5.77
CA PRO A 121 -0.47 13.12 5.17
C PRO A 121 0.15 14.16 6.11
N THR A 122 -0.22 14.14 7.40
CA THR A 122 0.33 15.06 8.41
C THR A 122 1.80 14.81 8.74
N GLN A 123 2.34 13.64 8.41
CA GLN A 123 3.73 13.24 8.63
C GLN A 123 4.40 12.81 7.33
N HIS A 124 4.16 13.58 6.26
CA HIS A 124 4.64 13.28 4.91
C HIS A 124 6.15 12.98 4.84
N ASN A 125 6.98 13.78 5.51
CA ASN A 125 8.44 13.61 5.47
C ASN A 125 8.90 12.21 5.98
N VAL A 126 8.18 11.67 6.96
CA VAL A 126 8.51 10.38 7.58
C VAL A 126 7.84 9.22 6.84
N THR A 127 6.57 9.40 6.47
CA THR A 127 5.71 8.30 5.99
C THR A 127 5.58 8.22 4.47
N SER A 128 6.12 9.19 3.72
CA SER A 128 6.19 9.11 2.25
C SER A 128 7.04 7.95 1.79
N ASP A 129 6.57 7.30 0.72
CA ASP A 129 7.23 6.18 0.07
C ASP A 129 7.46 5.02 1.05
N THR A 130 6.48 4.75 1.92
CA THR A 130 6.54 3.65 2.88
C THR A 130 5.54 2.54 2.53
N PHE A 131 5.96 1.32 2.79
CA PHE A 131 5.22 0.10 2.47
C PHE A 131 5.38 -0.92 3.61
N ILE A 132 4.48 -1.91 3.66
CA ILE A 132 4.46 -2.93 4.71
C ILE A 132 5.60 -3.93 4.47
N THR A 133 6.45 -4.10 5.49
CA THR A 133 7.54 -5.10 5.48
C THR A 133 7.33 -6.22 6.48
N ALA A 134 6.58 -5.96 7.57
CA ALA A 134 6.43 -6.91 8.65
C ALA A 134 5.04 -6.84 9.29
N MET A 135 4.62 -7.94 9.88
CA MET A 135 3.44 -8.04 10.73
C MET A 135 3.85 -8.56 12.10
N HIS A 136 3.17 -8.12 13.15
CA HIS A 136 3.40 -8.60 14.50
C HIS A 136 2.15 -9.29 15.02
N THR A 137 2.36 -10.40 15.72
CA THR A 137 1.29 -11.09 16.43
C THR A 137 1.71 -11.40 17.85
N HIS A 138 0.82 -11.12 18.79
CA HIS A 138 0.99 -11.49 20.20
C HIS A 138 0.50 -12.92 20.47
N HIS A 139 -0.22 -13.53 19.52
CA HIS A 139 -0.87 -14.82 19.70
C HIS A 139 -0.35 -15.84 18.69
N PRO A 140 -0.12 -17.10 19.06
CA PRO A 140 0.38 -18.13 18.14
C PRO A 140 -0.49 -18.39 16.92
N PHE A 141 -1.76 -17.97 16.96
CA PHE A 141 -2.71 -18.13 15.86
C PHE A 141 -3.13 -16.79 15.23
N SER A 142 -2.55 -15.66 15.67
CA SER A 142 -2.85 -14.33 15.11
C SER A 142 -4.34 -14.01 15.00
N TRP A 143 -5.11 -14.42 16.00
CA TRP A 143 -6.52 -14.07 16.11
C TRP A 143 -6.65 -12.55 16.22
N ILE A 144 -7.63 -12.02 15.52
CA ILE A 144 -7.97 -10.59 15.58
C ILE A 144 -9.38 -10.33 16.11
N HIS A 145 -10.20 -11.36 16.33
CA HIS A 145 -11.61 -11.17 16.70
C HIS A 145 -11.88 -11.03 18.20
N ARG A 146 -10.95 -11.38 19.10
CA ARG A 146 -11.20 -11.38 20.56
C ARG A 146 -10.94 -9.99 21.14
N ILE A 147 -11.98 -9.16 21.20
CA ILE A 147 -11.89 -7.84 21.84
C ILE A 147 -12.15 -7.97 23.35
N PRO A 148 -11.35 -7.29 24.21
CA PRO A 148 -10.31 -6.29 23.89
C PRO A 148 -8.88 -6.84 23.70
N GLN A 149 -8.67 -8.15 23.85
CA GLN A 149 -7.34 -8.77 23.88
C GLN A 149 -6.56 -8.60 22.57
N ASP A 150 -7.24 -8.62 21.42
CA ASP A 150 -6.67 -8.57 20.08
C ASP A 150 -6.85 -7.19 19.40
N ASN A 151 -6.91 -6.11 20.20
CA ASN A 151 -7.00 -4.73 19.68
C ASN A 151 -5.70 -4.21 19.07
N LEU A 152 -4.58 -4.88 19.36
CA LEU A 152 -3.26 -4.53 18.87
C LEU A 152 -2.86 -5.49 17.75
N VAL A 153 -2.90 -4.99 16.51
CA VAL A 153 -2.48 -5.70 15.30
C VAL A 153 -1.40 -4.85 14.62
N PRO A 154 -0.17 -4.86 15.16
CA PRO A 154 0.89 -4.00 14.65
C PRO A 154 1.39 -4.50 13.30
N PHE A 155 1.66 -3.56 12.40
CA PHE A 155 2.40 -3.81 11.19
C PHE A 155 3.50 -2.75 11.04
N LYS A 156 4.62 -3.17 10.45
CA LYS A 156 5.79 -2.32 10.24
C LYS A 156 5.75 -1.77 8.83
N CYS A 157 5.91 -0.46 8.74
CA CYS A 157 6.06 0.27 7.49
C CYS A 157 7.50 0.76 7.39
N CYS A 158 8.17 0.51 6.26
CA CYS A 158 9.52 0.99 6.02
C CYS A 158 9.59 1.80 4.74
N LYS A 159 10.54 2.74 4.67
CA LYS A 159 10.73 3.57 3.48
C LYS A 159 11.38 2.77 2.36
N THR A 160 10.98 3.04 1.12
CA THR A 160 11.61 2.47 -0.07
C THR A 160 13.11 2.80 -0.10
N PRO A 161 13.93 1.91 -0.69
CA PRO A 161 15.33 2.21 -0.93
C PRO A 161 15.48 3.38 -1.91
N LEU A 162 16.66 4.01 -1.90
CA LEU A 162 16.97 5.13 -2.81
C LEU A 162 16.74 4.73 -4.27
N GLY A 163 16.11 5.61 -5.04
CA GLY A 163 15.76 5.37 -6.44
C GLY A 163 14.40 4.71 -6.66
N TYR A 164 13.65 4.41 -5.60
CA TYR A 164 12.28 3.87 -5.67
C TYR A 164 11.30 4.80 -4.97
N TYR A 165 10.06 4.83 -5.46
CA TYR A 165 8.95 5.56 -4.84
C TYR A 165 7.66 4.74 -4.87
N ILE A 166 6.70 5.12 -4.01
CA ILE A 166 5.36 4.55 -4.04
C ILE A 166 4.46 5.49 -4.84
N ASP A 167 3.85 4.98 -5.91
CA ASP A 167 2.88 5.74 -6.69
C ASP A 167 1.50 5.63 -6.03
N TYR A 168 1.18 6.63 -5.20
CA TYR A 168 -0.08 6.68 -4.47
C TYR A 168 -1.32 6.90 -5.35
N VAL A 169 -1.13 7.36 -6.59
CA VAL A 169 -2.22 7.52 -7.58
C VAL A 169 -2.59 6.17 -8.20
N SER A 170 -1.62 5.25 -8.33
CA SER A 170 -1.81 3.87 -8.80
C SER A 170 -2.33 2.92 -7.70
N CYS A 171 -2.75 3.42 -6.54
CA CYS A 171 -3.23 2.53 -5.48
C CYS A 171 -4.62 1.96 -5.79
N TYR A 172 -4.82 0.70 -5.45
CA TYR A 172 -6.13 0.08 -5.39
C TYR A 172 -6.25 -0.73 -4.10
N TYR A 173 -7.49 -1.12 -3.78
CA TYR A 173 -7.81 -1.94 -2.62
C TYR A 173 -8.17 -3.34 -3.10
N GLN A 174 -7.59 -4.33 -2.46
CA GLN A 174 -7.91 -5.73 -2.68
C GLN A 174 -8.66 -6.24 -1.44
N PRO A 175 -10.00 -6.39 -1.52
CA PRO A 175 -10.80 -6.91 -0.42
C PRO A 175 -10.51 -8.40 -0.19
N THR A 176 -10.79 -8.86 1.02
CA THR A 176 -10.71 -10.28 1.43
C THR A 176 -12.04 -11.03 1.22
N HIS A 177 -13.05 -10.31 0.76
CA HIS A 177 -14.41 -10.80 0.58
C HIS A 177 -15.03 -10.25 -0.71
N ASP A 178 -16.11 -10.88 -1.15
CA ASP A 178 -16.92 -10.46 -2.28
C ASP A 178 -17.91 -9.32 -1.89
N PRO A 179 -18.68 -8.77 -2.84
CA PRO A 179 -19.69 -7.74 -2.53
C PRO A 179 -20.79 -8.17 -1.54
N ASN A 180 -21.00 -9.47 -1.35
CA ASN A 180 -21.98 -10.04 -0.41
C ASN A 180 -21.38 -10.27 0.99
N PHE A 181 -20.10 -9.93 1.20
CA PHE A 181 -19.30 -10.27 2.39
C PHE A 181 -19.11 -11.78 2.60
N GLU A 182 -19.18 -12.56 1.53
CA GLU A 182 -18.63 -13.90 1.51
C GLU A 182 -17.11 -13.76 1.42
N TYR A 183 -16.42 -14.22 2.46
CA TYR A 183 -14.96 -14.19 2.45
C TYR A 183 -14.47 -15.19 1.41
N TYR A 184 -13.32 -14.91 0.81
CA TYR A 184 -12.70 -15.89 -0.07
C TYR A 184 -12.25 -17.10 0.76
N ASP A 185 -13.11 -18.11 0.87
CA ASP A 185 -13.00 -19.29 1.76
C ASP A 185 -12.80 -20.60 0.98
N SER A 186 -11.88 -20.61 0.02
CA SER A 186 -11.55 -21.85 -0.68
C SER A 186 -10.78 -22.76 0.27
N PRO A 187 -11.16 -24.04 0.38
CA PRO A 187 -10.41 -25.04 1.13
C PRO A 187 -8.98 -25.27 0.60
N PHE A 188 -8.59 -24.64 -0.52
CA PHE A 188 -7.28 -24.78 -1.15
C PHE A 188 -6.48 -23.46 -1.32
N GLN A 189 -6.69 -22.48 -0.42
CA GLN A 189 -5.91 -21.23 -0.26
C GLN A 189 -6.30 -20.10 -1.24
N PHE A 190 -7.08 -19.12 -0.78
CA PHE A 190 -7.19 -17.84 -1.46
C PHE A 190 -6.17 -16.86 -0.91
N ILE A 191 -5.23 -16.46 -1.76
CA ILE A 191 -4.24 -15.44 -1.45
C ILE A 191 -4.80 -14.09 -1.90
N VAL A 192 -5.04 -13.19 -0.95
CA VAL A 192 -5.30 -11.79 -1.22
C VAL A 192 -3.95 -11.13 -1.51
N TYR A 193 -3.68 -10.92 -2.80
CA TYR A 193 -2.36 -10.55 -3.31
C TYR A 193 -2.44 -9.33 -4.24
N CYS A 194 -1.43 -8.47 -4.17
CA CYS A 194 -1.24 -7.34 -5.05
C CYS A 194 -0.75 -7.78 -6.43
N ALA A 195 -1.33 -7.26 -7.51
CA ALA A 195 -0.83 -7.36 -8.87
C ALA A 195 0.68 -7.06 -8.98
N GLN A 196 1.31 -7.59 -10.03
CA GLN A 196 2.74 -7.43 -10.29
C GLN A 196 3.17 -5.95 -10.26
N GLY A 197 4.32 -5.67 -9.66
CA GLY A 197 4.84 -4.30 -9.54
C GLY A 197 4.18 -3.49 -8.41
N HIS A 198 3.28 -4.07 -7.61
CA HIS A 198 2.64 -3.40 -6.49
C HIS A 198 3.05 -4.01 -5.16
N VAL A 199 3.05 -3.20 -4.11
CA VAL A 199 3.34 -3.59 -2.73
C VAL A 199 2.20 -3.21 -1.81
N MET A 200 2.07 -3.96 -0.73
CA MET A 200 1.14 -3.63 0.34
C MET A 200 1.61 -2.35 1.05
N THR A 201 0.71 -1.38 1.15
CA THR A 201 0.95 -0.08 1.83
C THR A 201 -0.11 0.21 2.89
N GLY A 202 -1.09 -0.66 3.03
CA GLY A 202 -2.13 -0.58 4.04
C GLY A 202 -2.82 -1.91 4.25
N LEU A 203 -3.44 -2.04 5.42
CA LEU A 203 -4.13 -3.22 5.90
C LEU A 203 -5.25 -2.74 6.84
N SER A 204 -6.46 -3.25 6.63
CA SER A 204 -7.62 -2.89 7.44
C SER A 204 -8.23 -4.09 8.14
N LYS A 205 -8.71 -3.83 9.35
CA LYS A 205 -9.53 -4.74 10.15
C LYS A 205 -10.89 -4.08 10.40
N LYS A 206 -11.98 -4.78 10.10
CA LYS A 206 -13.36 -4.29 10.23
C LYS A 206 -14.27 -5.32 10.89
N VAL A 207 -15.36 -4.87 11.50
CA VAL A 207 -16.44 -5.73 12.01
C VAL A 207 -17.26 -6.23 10.84
N ASN A 208 -17.40 -7.56 10.73
CA ASN A 208 -18.32 -8.19 9.79
C ASN A 208 -19.77 -7.83 10.17
N PRO A 209 -20.57 -7.26 9.24
CA PRO A 209 -21.95 -6.84 9.55
C PRO A 209 -22.88 -7.99 9.92
N TYR A 210 -22.56 -9.24 9.54
CA TYR A 210 -23.41 -10.40 9.79
C TYR A 210 -23.02 -11.16 11.06
N THR A 211 -21.73 -11.40 11.27
CA THR A 211 -21.25 -12.17 12.44
C THR A 211 -20.86 -11.29 13.63
N ALA A 212 -20.75 -9.97 13.44
CA ALA A 212 -20.23 -9.03 14.42
C ALA A 212 -18.78 -9.30 14.90
N GLU A 213 -18.04 -10.15 14.18
CA GLU A 213 -16.64 -10.47 14.46
C GLU A 213 -15.69 -9.55 13.68
N HIS A 214 -14.50 -9.29 14.22
CA HIS A 214 -13.48 -8.60 13.44
C HIS A 214 -12.74 -9.52 12.48
N ARG A 215 -12.64 -9.08 11.23
CA ARG A 215 -11.92 -9.75 10.14
C ARG A 215 -11.02 -8.76 9.41
N TYR A 216 -9.99 -9.25 8.73
CA TYR A 216 -9.28 -8.41 7.77
C TYR A 216 -10.21 -8.13 6.60
N ASP A 217 -10.35 -6.85 6.24
CA ASP A 217 -11.36 -6.37 5.27
C ASP A 217 -10.72 -6.20 3.89
N TRP A 218 -9.53 -5.61 3.85
CA TRP A 218 -8.78 -5.35 2.61
C TRP A 218 -7.30 -5.10 2.87
N ILE A 219 -6.51 -5.22 1.80
CA ILE A 219 -5.15 -4.68 1.70
C ILE A 219 -5.11 -3.53 0.67
N GLN A 220 -4.27 -2.52 0.91
CA GLN A 220 -4.02 -1.46 -0.06
C GLN A 220 -2.76 -1.80 -0.84
N CYS A 221 -2.89 -1.91 -2.15
CA CYS A 221 -1.81 -2.23 -3.08
C CYS A 221 -1.45 -0.99 -3.90
N CYS A 222 -0.20 -0.55 -3.83
CA CYS A 222 0.28 0.62 -4.58
C CYS A 222 1.48 0.23 -5.43
N ARG A 223 1.60 0.85 -6.60
CA ARG A 223 2.68 0.55 -7.54
C ARG A 223 4.02 1.05 -6.98
N VAL A 224 5.05 0.24 -7.15
CA VAL A 224 6.44 0.65 -6.95
C VAL A 224 6.96 1.26 -8.25
N GLY A 225 7.29 2.54 -8.21
CA GLY A 225 7.97 3.24 -9.30
C GLY A 225 9.48 3.21 -9.13
N VAL A 226 10.20 3.30 -10.25
CA VAL A 226 11.66 3.49 -10.29
C VAL A 226 11.93 4.91 -10.79
N GLY A 227 12.86 5.60 -10.15
CA GLY A 227 13.26 6.95 -10.50
C GLY A 227 13.56 7.79 -9.27
N LEU A 228 14.49 8.73 -9.42
CA LEU A 228 14.71 9.75 -8.41
C LEU A 228 13.56 10.78 -8.46
N ALA A 229 13.06 11.18 -7.29
CA ALA A 229 12.26 12.40 -7.20
C ALA A 229 13.07 13.55 -7.85
N PRO A 230 12.49 14.35 -8.76
CA PRO A 230 11.06 14.66 -8.93
C PRO A 230 10.38 14.02 -10.16
N ARG A 231 10.99 13.05 -10.84
CA ARG A 231 10.42 12.42 -12.05
C ARG A 231 9.38 11.33 -11.70
N ARG A 232 8.45 11.63 -10.78
CA ARG A 232 7.36 10.71 -10.43
C ARG A 232 6.31 10.76 -11.54
N ALA A 233 6.18 9.68 -12.30
CA ALA A 233 5.11 9.53 -13.27
C ALA A 233 3.93 8.85 -12.58
N ALA A 234 2.80 9.53 -12.48
CA ALA A 234 1.56 8.91 -12.04
C ALA A 234 1.11 7.94 -13.13
N HIS A 235 0.88 6.69 -12.75
CA HIS A 235 0.26 5.71 -13.62
C HIS A 235 -1.18 5.43 -13.15
N PRO A 236 -2.06 4.99 -14.06
CA PRO A 236 -3.33 4.45 -13.64
C PRO A 236 -3.10 3.09 -12.97
N PRO A 237 -3.88 2.76 -11.92
CA PRO A 237 -3.87 1.43 -11.31
C PRO A 237 -4.25 0.36 -12.35
N PRO A 238 -3.75 -0.88 -12.20
CA PRO A 238 -4.12 -1.98 -13.08
C PRO A 238 -5.61 -2.29 -12.92
N VAL A 239 -6.29 -2.44 -14.06
CA VAL A 239 -7.69 -2.85 -14.09
C VAL A 239 -7.75 -4.32 -14.43
N THR A 240 -8.04 -5.17 -13.44
CA THR A 240 -8.40 -6.57 -13.71
C THR A 240 -9.84 -6.58 -14.19
N TYR A 241 -10.12 -7.23 -15.32
CA TYR A 241 -11.48 -7.41 -15.83
C TYR A 241 -11.95 -8.83 -15.51
N MET A 242 -13.19 -8.95 -15.06
CA MET A 242 -13.90 -10.23 -15.05
C MET A 242 -14.12 -10.70 -16.50
N PRO A 243 -14.37 -12.01 -16.74
CA PRO A 243 -14.72 -12.51 -18.07
C PRO A 243 -15.90 -11.77 -18.74
N SER A 244 -16.76 -11.13 -17.94
CA SER A 244 -17.86 -10.27 -18.40
C SER A 244 -17.41 -8.92 -18.98
N GLY A 245 -16.12 -8.58 -18.93
CA GLY A 245 -15.59 -7.27 -19.33
C GLY A 245 -15.82 -6.16 -18.30
N VAL A 246 -16.39 -6.48 -17.14
CA VAL A 246 -16.56 -5.54 -16.03
C VAL A 246 -15.27 -5.50 -15.21
N PRO A 247 -14.72 -4.33 -14.86
CA PRO A 247 -13.55 -4.24 -13.99
C PRO A 247 -13.88 -4.87 -12.62
N THR A 248 -13.09 -5.86 -12.21
CA THR A 248 -13.18 -6.54 -10.91
C THR A 248 -12.96 -5.57 -9.76
N TYR A 249 -12.11 -4.57 -9.98
CA TYR A 249 -11.86 -3.48 -9.04
C TYR A 249 -11.93 -2.14 -9.79
N ARG A 250 -12.81 -1.25 -9.33
CA ARG A 250 -12.74 0.16 -9.72
C ARG A 250 -11.77 0.85 -8.77
N ALA A 251 -10.58 1.17 -9.28
CA ALA A 251 -9.89 2.34 -8.75
C ALA A 251 -10.83 3.55 -8.85
N ARG A 252 -10.70 4.50 -7.92
CA ARG A 252 -11.59 5.67 -7.79
C ARG A 252 -11.55 6.51 -9.08
N GLY A 253 -12.36 6.11 -10.06
CA GLY A 253 -12.23 6.51 -11.46
C GLY A 253 -12.72 7.92 -11.78
N ASP A 254 -13.34 8.59 -10.81
CA ASP A 254 -13.87 9.95 -10.99
C ASP A 254 -12.84 11.06 -10.67
N LEU A 255 -11.64 10.70 -10.24
CA LEU A 255 -10.57 11.67 -10.01
C LEU A 255 -9.72 11.81 -11.28
N ILE A 256 -10.21 12.61 -12.23
CA ILE A 256 -9.38 13.20 -13.28
C ILE A 256 -8.45 14.23 -12.60
N GLY A 257 -7.47 13.75 -11.85
CA GLY A 257 -6.56 14.59 -11.06
C GLY A 257 -5.92 13.85 -9.89
N ILE A 258 -4.66 14.17 -9.63
CA ILE A 258 -3.95 13.71 -8.43
C ILE A 258 -4.72 14.24 -7.21
N PRO A 259 -5.15 13.39 -6.25
CA PRO A 259 -5.86 13.88 -5.07
C PRO A 259 -5.02 14.94 -4.34
N ALA A 260 -5.66 15.98 -3.81
CA ALA A 260 -4.97 17.13 -3.22
C ALA A 260 -3.92 16.73 -2.17
N GLU A 261 -4.20 15.68 -1.41
CA GLU A 261 -3.32 15.08 -0.40
C GLU A 261 -1.98 14.54 -0.94
N TYR A 262 -1.93 14.17 -2.22
CA TYR A 262 -0.76 13.64 -2.91
C TYR A 262 -0.16 14.63 -3.91
N SER A 263 -0.84 15.74 -4.19
CA SER A 263 -0.44 16.71 -5.22
C SER A 263 0.99 17.22 -5.05
N SER A 264 1.46 17.38 -3.81
CA SER A 264 2.83 17.82 -3.52
C SER A 264 3.91 16.83 -3.97
N GLN A 265 3.56 15.57 -4.22
CA GLN A 265 4.52 14.53 -4.61
C GLN A 265 4.77 14.49 -6.12
N TYR A 266 3.85 15.02 -6.91
CA TYR A 266 3.87 14.92 -8.37
C TYR A 266 4.04 16.31 -8.97
N ARG A 267 5.00 16.48 -9.89
CA ARG A 267 5.04 17.71 -10.70
C ARG A 267 3.85 17.68 -11.66
N THR A 268 3.23 18.85 -11.87
CA THR A 268 2.29 18.97 -12.96
C THR A 268 3.05 18.84 -14.28
N PHE A 269 2.48 18.15 -15.28
CA PHE A 269 3.12 17.95 -16.60
C PHE A 269 3.62 19.25 -17.24
N ARG A 270 3.03 20.39 -16.85
CA ARG A 270 3.42 21.73 -17.28
C ARG A 270 4.83 22.13 -16.85
N ASP A 271 5.26 21.69 -15.67
CA ASP A 271 6.59 22.00 -15.12
C ASP A 271 7.69 21.13 -15.74
N ALA A 272 7.34 19.93 -16.22
CA ALA A 272 8.27 19.03 -16.91
C ALA A 272 8.58 19.51 -18.33
N GLN A 273 7.58 20.02 -19.06
CA GLN A 273 7.78 20.61 -20.39
C GLN A 273 8.55 21.93 -20.33
N ALA A 274 8.32 22.75 -19.30
CA ALA A 274 9.07 23.99 -19.11
C ALA A 274 10.56 23.74 -18.85
N SER A 275 10.91 22.75 -18.01
CA SER A 275 12.32 22.44 -17.73
C SER A 275 13.09 21.84 -18.90
N ASP A 276 12.41 21.10 -19.79
CA ASP A 276 13.05 20.54 -20.99
C ASP A 276 13.23 21.59 -22.10
N GLN A 277 12.37 22.62 -22.15
CA GLN A 277 12.55 23.75 -23.06
C GLN A 277 13.67 24.70 -22.61
N ASP A 278 13.78 24.99 -21.32
CA ASP A 278 14.83 25.89 -20.80
C ASP A 278 16.25 25.28 -20.92
N GLN A 279 16.37 23.94 -20.92
CA GLN A 279 17.67 23.26 -21.16
C GLN A 279 18.07 23.20 -22.65
N ALA A 280 17.12 23.31 -23.57
CA ALA A 280 17.40 23.33 -25.00
C ALA A 280 17.92 24.71 -25.48
N ASP A 281 17.51 25.79 -24.81
CA ASP A 281 17.91 27.16 -25.18
C ASP A 281 19.30 27.57 -24.65
N ASP A 282 19.84 26.89 -23.63
CA ASP A 282 21.14 27.24 -23.03
C ASP A 282 22.35 26.54 -23.70
N GLN A 283 22.12 25.53 -24.56
CA GLN A 283 23.18 24.89 -25.35
C GLN A 283 23.45 25.59 -26.70
N GLY A 284 22.74 26.68 -27.01
CA GLY A 284 22.87 27.41 -28.27
C GLY A 284 23.64 28.74 -28.21
N ARG A 285 24.21 29.12 -27.06
CA ARG A 285 24.73 30.48 -26.86
C ARG A 285 26.23 30.55 -26.53
N GLU A 286 27.06 30.00 -27.41
CA GLU A 286 28.43 30.48 -27.59
C GLU A 286 28.57 31.21 -28.92
N SER A 287 29.16 32.41 -28.84
CA SER A 287 29.66 33.26 -29.92
C SER A 287 28.65 34.09 -30.72
N GLY A 288 28.55 35.38 -30.37
CA GLY A 288 27.86 36.38 -31.20
C GLY A 288 27.82 37.75 -30.55
N THR A 289 28.77 38.60 -30.93
CA THR A 289 28.88 40.03 -30.60
C THR A 289 27.59 40.83 -30.85
N GLN A 290 27.20 41.59 -29.82
CA GLN A 290 26.66 42.95 -29.85
C GLN A 290 26.06 43.46 -31.18
N THR A 291 24.73 43.65 -31.20
CA THR A 291 24.09 44.93 -31.62
C THR A 291 22.62 44.92 -31.24
N ASP A 292 22.17 46.10 -30.81
CA ASP A 292 20.82 46.44 -30.40
C ASP A 292 19.74 46.19 -31.46
N ILE A 293 18.49 46.18 -30.97
CA ILE A 293 17.23 46.62 -31.61
C ILE A 293 16.12 45.55 -31.60
N HIS A 294 14.96 45.99 -31.11
CA HIS A 294 13.61 45.41 -31.20
C HIS A 294 13.05 44.55 -30.05
N SER A 295 12.91 45.16 -28.88
CA SER A 295 11.91 44.80 -27.88
C SER A 295 10.59 45.54 -28.12
N HIS A 296 9.70 45.05 -28.99
CA HIS A 296 8.26 45.39 -29.01
C HIS A 296 7.49 44.40 -29.91
N ARG A 297 7.29 43.14 -29.45
CA ARG A 297 6.33 42.23 -30.13
C ARG A 297 5.72 41.11 -29.28
N TRP A 298 5.96 41.09 -27.97
CA TRP A 298 5.53 39.96 -27.11
C TRP A 298 4.32 40.26 -26.21
N GLU A 299 3.87 41.51 -26.08
CA GLU A 299 2.71 41.84 -25.24
C GLU A 299 1.35 41.58 -25.92
N SER A 300 1.27 41.45 -27.25
CA SER A 300 -0.03 41.36 -27.96
C SER A 300 -0.68 39.96 -27.98
N THR A 301 0.02 38.92 -27.52
CA THR A 301 -0.48 37.52 -27.54
C THR A 301 -0.98 37.09 -26.16
N VAL A 302 -0.40 37.61 -25.07
CA VAL A 302 -0.79 37.28 -23.69
C VAL A 302 -2.13 37.92 -23.34
N GLU A 303 -2.34 39.20 -23.67
CA GLU A 303 -3.64 39.85 -23.45
C GLU A 303 -4.77 39.21 -24.26
N ARG A 304 -4.49 38.78 -25.50
CA ARG A 304 -5.51 38.18 -26.38
C ARG A 304 -6.05 36.85 -25.86
N ASN A 305 -5.24 36.10 -25.13
CA ASN A 305 -5.64 34.83 -24.51
C ASN A 305 -6.38 35.06 -23.18
N TYR A 306 -6.00 36.09 -22.41
CA TYR A 306 -6.68 36.45 -21.18
C TYR A 306 -8.16 36.83 -21.40
N TRP A 307 -8.44 37.62 -22.44
CA TRP A 307 -9.81 38.03 -22.77
C TRP A 307 -10.70 36.91 -23.32
N LYS A 308 -10.13 35.88 -23.96
CA LYS A 308 -10.88 34.71 -24.43
C LYS A 308 -11.37 33.85 -23.26
N ASP A 309 -10.53 33.70 -22.24
CA ASP A 309 -10.85 32.88 -21.06
C ASP A 309 -11.91 33.54 -20.16
N GLU A 310 -11.88 34.86 -20.04
CA GLU A 310 -12.89 35.59 -19.26
C GLU A 310 -14.28 35.54 -19.93
N LYS A 311 -14.34 35.61 -21.27
CA LYS A 311 -15.59 35.49 -22.04
C LYS A 311 -16.21 34.09 -21.91
N LEU A 312 -15.38 33.05 -21.87
CA LEU A 312 -15.84 31.67 -21.66
C LEU A 312 -16.41 31.47 -20.24
N ARG A 313 -15.77 32.06 -19.22
CA ARG A 313 -16.24 31.99 -17.83
C ARG A 313 -17.59 32.69 -17.62
N ARG A 314 -17.83 33.86 -18.25
CA ARG A 314 -19.13 34.53 -18.18
C ARG A 314 -20.25 33.69 -18.80
N THR A 315 -19.99 33.10 -19.97
CA THR A 315 -20.97 32.28 -20.70
C THR A 315 -21.37 31.04 -19.89
N ASN A 316 -20.42 30.38 -19.22
CA ASN A 316 -20.71 29.21 -18.38
C ASN A 316 -21.46 29.57 -17.09
N ARG A 317 -21.19 30.73 -16.50
CA ARG A 317 -21.90 31.22 -15.31
C ARG A 317 -23.37 31.53 -15.61
N GLU A 318 -23.66 32.12 -16.76
CA GLU A 318 -25.04 32.38 -17.20
C GLU A 318 -25.82 31.09 -17.46
N LYS A 319 -25.18 30.09 -18.09
CA LYS A 319 -25.79 28.76 -18.30
C LYS A 319 -26.11 28.05 -16.98
N LEU A 320 -25.25 28.16 -15.97
CA LEU A 320 -25.47 27.59 -14.63
C LEU A 320 -26.60 28.28 -13.87
N LEU A 321 -26.75 29.60 -14.03
CA LEU A 321 -27.84 30.35 -13.40
C LEU A 321 -29.20 30.03 -14.05
N ALA A 322 -29.25 29.88 -15.38
CA ALA A 322 -30.46 29.49 -16.11
C ALA A 322 -30.94 28.07 -15.78
N SER A 323 -30.00 27.13 -15.58
CA SER A 323 -30.35 25.75 -15.21
C SER A 323 -30.87 25.62 -13.77
N ARG A 324 -30.40 26.47 -12.84
CA ARG A 324 -30.97 26.55 -11.47
C ARG A 324 -32.40 27.09 -11.44
N THR A 325 -32.79 27.96 -12.37
CA THR A 325 -34.16 28.49 -12.44
C THR A 325 -35.16 27.45 -12.94
N LEU A 326 -34.74 26.56 -13.84
CA LEU A 326 -35.57 25.46 -14.34
C LEU A 326 -35.84 24.37 -13.30
N ILE A 327 -34.92 24.13 -12.37
CA ILE A 327 -35.08 23.09 -11.34
C ILE A 327 -36.07 23.53 -10.26
N LYS A 328 -36.10 24.82 -9.88
CA LYS A 328 -37.07 25.35 -8.90
C LYS A 328 -38.52 25.31 -9.37
N GLY A 329 -38.78 25.20 -10.67
CA GLY A 329 -40.15 25.10 -11.21
C GLY A 329 -40.77 23.70 -11.09
N ARG A 330 -39.98 22.66 -10.77
CA ARG A 330 -40.44 21.26 -10.82
C ARG A 330 -40.71 20.63 -9.46
N GLU A 331 -40.37 21.31 -8.36
CA GLU A 331 -40.55 20.79 -6.99
C GLU A 331 -41.89 21.19 -6.33
N SER A 332 -42.75 21.98 -6.98
CA SER A 332 -44.01 22.46 -6.39
C SER A 332 -45.23 21.56 -6.59
N SER A 333 -45.09 20.37 -7.21
CA SER A 333 -46.25 19.55 -7.61
C SER A 333 -46.26 18.10 -7.11
N PHE A 334 -45.50 17.74 -6.07
CA PHE A 334 -45.40 16.33 -5.66
C PHE A 334 -45.35 16.11 -4.14
N TRP A 335 -46.45 16.42 -3.44
CA TRP A 335 -46.71 15.85 -2.11
C TRP A 335 -48.20 15.51 -1.98
N PRO A 336 -48.60 14.23 -1.89
CA PRO A 336 -49.95 13.87 -1.50
C PRO A 336 -50.12 14.03 0.01
N THR A 337 -51.20 14.70 0.40
CA THR A 337 -51.63 14.93 1.77
C THR A 337 -52.07 13.61 2.41
N VAL A 338 -51.35 13.13 3.41
CA VAL A 338 -51.76 11.96 4.22
C VAL A 338 -52.77 12.45 5.27
N GLN A 339 -54.04 12.07 5.10
CA GLN A 339 -55.08 12.25 6.11
C GLN A 339 -54.95 11.17 7.19
N ASN A 340 -54.72 11.61 8.43
CA ASN A 340 -54.92 10.79 9.63
C ASN A 340 -56.41 10.56 9.86
N GLN A 341 -56.84 9.30 9.94
CA GLN A 341 -58.09 8.92 10.61
C GLN A 341 -57.77 8.19 11.92
N ARG A 342 -58.60 8.52 12.91
CA ARG A 342 -58.56 8.10 14.32
C ARG A 342 -58.95 6.66 14.53
#